data_AF-A0A2V8JMQ5-F1
#
_entry.id   AF-A0A2V8JMQ5-F1
#
_cell.length_a   1.000
_cell.length_b   1.000
_cell.length_c   1.000
_cell.angle_alpha   90.00
_cell.angle_beta   90.00
_cell.angle_gamma   90.00
#
_symmetry.space_group_name_H-M   'P 1'
#
loop_
_entity.id
_entity.type
_entity.pdbx_description
1 polymer ?
#
loop_
_entity_poly.entity_id
_entity_poly.type
_entity_poly.pdbx_seq_one_letter_code
_entity_poly.pdbx_strand_id
1 'polypeptide(L)'
;MTLPAEAQTKSNQLIDQMIDALGGPAFLDVKDIHTTGRFFAFTRGQLSGSDIFSDYIKFPDMERVEFGPLTRRTTQINRGKEGWKIAGKKPPETQSAGETEEFLKGFRTSLDYV
;
A
#
# COMPACT_ATOMS: atom_id res chain seq x y z
N MET A 1 22.30 -6.75 29.32
CA MET A 1 21.15 -6.75 30.25
C MET A 1 20.07 -7.59 29.59
N THR A 2 19.89 -8.84 30.02
CA THR A 2 18.90 -9.76 29.47
C THR A 2 17.54 -9.48 30.10
N LEU A 3 16.50 -9.33 29.27
CA LEU A 3 15.13 -9.20 29.77
C LEU A 3 14.74 -10.50 30.50
N PRO A 4 14.05 -10.42 31.65
CA PRO A 4 13.58 -11.61 32.36
C PRO A 4 12.58 -12.38 31.49
N ALA A 5 12.66 -13.72 31.50
CA ALA A 5 11.90 -14.60 30.62
C ALA A 5 10.37 -14.35 30.63
N GLU A 6 9.81 -13.99 31.79
CA GLU A 6 8.39 -13.67 31.95
C GLU A 6 7.94 -12.42 31.15
N ALA A 7 8.81 -11.42 31.00
CA ALA A 7 8.53 -10.22 30.22
C ALA A 7 8.49 -10.54 28.71
N GLN A 8 9.32 -11.50 28.26
CA GLN A 8 9.30 -11.99 26.88
C GLN A 8 8.03 -12.81 26.61
N THR A 9 7.61 -13.67 27.55
CA THR A 9 6.40 -14.49 27.40
C THR A 9 5.13 -13.66 27.26
N LYS A 10 4.97 -12.61 28.09
CA LYS A 10 3.80 -11.71 28.00
C LYS A 10 3.75 -10.92 26.69
N SER A 11 4.92 -10.49 26.19
CA SER A 11 5.01 -9.76 24.92
C SER A 11 4.61 -10.64 23.74
N ASN A 12 5.09 -11.89 23.69
CA ASN A 12 4.74 -12.82 22.62
C ASN A 12 3.25 -13.16 22.63
N GLN A 13 2.67 -13.41 23.82
CA GLN A 13 1.24 -13.69 23.95
C GLN A 13 0.36 -12.54 23.44
N LEU A 14 0.76 -11.29 23.68
CA LEU A 14 0.03 -10.13 23.16
C LEU A 14 0.09 -10.08 21.62
N ILE A 15 1.25 -10.36 21.03
CA ILE A 15 1.41 -10.41 19.57
C ILE A 15 0.55 -11.54 18.97
N ASP A 16 0.55 -12.72 19.59
CA ASP A 16 -0.28 -13.84 19.14
C ASP A 16 -1.77 -13.47 19.17
N GLN A 17 -2.24 -12.82 20.25
CA GLN A 17 -3.61 -12.33 20.33
C GLN A 17 -3.94 -11.27 19.28
N MET A 18 -2.99 -10.40 18.95
CA MET A 18 -3.16 -9.40 17.88
C MET A 18 -3.24 -10.07 16.50
N ILE A 19 -2.38 -11.05 16.23
CA ILE A 19 -2.41 -11.84 14.99
C ILE A 19 -3.76 -12.55 14.86
N ASP A 20 -4.21 -13.24 15.90
CA ASP A 20 -5.50 -13.93 15.92
C ASP A 20 -6.67 -12.96 15.69
N ALA A 21 -6.66 -11.78 16.32
CA ALA A 21 -7.68 -10.75 16.14
C ALA A 21 -7.72 -10.19 14.72
N LEU A 22 -6.59 -10.17 14.01
CA LEU A 22 -6.49 -9.72 12.62
C LEU A 22 -6.85 -10.81 11.59
N GLY A 23 -7.07 -12.06 12.03
CA GLY A 23 -7.44 -13.17 11.17
C GLY A 23 -6.47 -14.36 11.20
N GLY A 24 -5.51 -14.37 12.12
CA GLY A 24 -4.62 -15.50 12.37
C GLY A 24 -3.75 -15.84 11.15
N PRO A 25 -3.67 -17.12 10.75
CA PRO A 25 -2.95 -17.54 9.55
C PRO A 25 -3.40 -16.84 8.26
N ALA A 26 -4.67 -16.43 8.14
CA ALA A 26 -5.15 -15.73 6.95
C ALA A 26 -4.56 -14.31 6.84
N PHE A 27 -4.32 -13.66 7.99
CA PHE A 27 -3.63 -12.37 8.04
C PHE A 27 -2.14 -12.52 7.67
N LEU A 28 -1.50 -13.61 8.09
CA LEU A 28 -0.10 -13.88 7.75
C LEU A 28 0.11 -14.31 6.29
N ASP A 29 -0.91 -14.89 5.63
CA ASP A 29 -0.83 -15.39 4.26
C ASP A 29 -1.46 -14.44 3.21
N VAL A 30 -1.62 -13.16 3.54
CA VAL A 30 -2.20 -12.16 2.63
C VAL A 30 -1.51 -12.15 1.27
N LYS A 31 -2.31 -12.17 0.19
CA LYS A 31 -1.84 -12.14 -1.22
C LYS A 31 -2.17 -10.85 -1.93
N ASP A 32 -3.25 -10.19 -1.51
CA ASP A 32 -3.69 -8.92 -2.03
C ASP A 32 -4.31 -8.05 -0.92
N ILE A 33 -4.23 -6.74 -1.10
CA ILE A 33 -4.83 -5.74 -0.23
C ILE A 33 -5.62 -4.78 -1.10
N HIS A 34 -6.90 -4.63 -0.78
CA HIS A 34 -7.80 -3.69 -1.45
C HIS A 34 -8.23 -2.62 -0.46
N THR A 35 -7.83 -1.37 -0.72
CA THR A 35 -8.13 -0.23 0.15
C THR A 35 -8.95 0.78 -0.63
N THR A 36 -9.98 1.34 -0.02
CA THR A 36 -10.75 2.45 -0.60
C THR A 36 -11.02 3.50 0.47
N GLY A 37 -11.09 4.77 0.09
CA GLY A 37 -11.39 5.81 1.05
C GLY A 37 -11.24 7.22 0.53
N ARG A 38 -11.03 8.14 1.48
CA ARG A 38 -10.70 9.54 1.22
C ARG A 38 -9.23 9.76 1.51
N PHE A 39 -8.52 10.25 0.53
CA PHE A 39 -7.14 10.67 0.64
C PHE A 39 -7.09 12.16 0.97
N PHE A 40 -6.22 12.54 1.90
CA PHE A 40 -5.97 13.92 2.28
C PHE A 40 -4.47 14.18 2.26
N ALA A 41 -4.04 15.18 1.50
CA ALA A 41 -2.67 15.63 1.44
C ALA A 41 -2.49 16.84 2.34
N PHE A 42 -1.38 16.87 3.09
CA PHE A 42 -1.02 18.01 3.93
C PHE A 42 0.36 18.54 3.53
N THR A 43 0.50 19.87 3.52
CA THR A 43 1.77 20.55 3.27
C THR A 43 1.97 21.59 4.34
N ARG A 44 3.07 21.49 5.10
CA ARG A 44 3.38 22.37 6.25
C ARG A 44 2.22 22.44 7.26
N GLY A 45 1.60 21.29 7.55
CA GLY A 45 0.49 21.16 8.50
C GLY A 45 -0.86 21.69 8.00
N GLN A 46 -0.94 22.18 6.76
CA GLN A 46 -2.18 22.67 6.15
C GLN A 46 -2.69 21.67 5.12
N LEU A 47 -4.02 21.52 5.02
CA LEU A 47 -4.64 20.70 3.98
C LEU A 47 -4.30 21.29 2.60
N SER A 48 -3.64 20.51 1.76
CA SER A 48 -3.23 20.91 0.40
C SER A 48 -4.01 20.21 -0.71
N GLY A 49 -4.72 19.13 -0.38
CA GLY A 49 -5.59 18.45 -1.34
C GLY A 49 -6.40 17.32 -0.71
N SER A 50 -7.44 16.89 -1.41
CA SER A 50 -8.19 15.69 -1.04
C SER A 50 -8.81 15.04 -2.26
N ASP A 51 -8.89 13.73 -2.28
CA ASP A 51 -9.66 13.01 -3.30
C ASP A 51 -10.26 11.70 -2.73
N ILE A 52 -11.10 11.04 -3.52
CA ILE A 52 -11.39 9.62 -3.30
C ILE A 52 -10.26 8.79 -3.88
N PHE A 53 -9.89 7.72 -3.19
CA PHE A 53 -8.87 6.80 -3.67
C PHE A 53 -9.33 5.34 -3.60
N SER A 54 -8.81 4.56 -4.53
CA SER A 54 -8.83 3.10 -4.48
C SER A 54 -7.42 2.60 -4.73
N ASP A 55 -6.96 1.68 -3.91
CA ASP A 55 -5.65 1.05 -4.02
C ASP A 55 -5.81 -0.48 -4.03
N TYR A 56 -5.04 -1.12 -4.90
CA TYR A 56 -5.08 -2.55 -5.15
C TYR A 56 -3.64 -3.06 -5.19
N ILE A 57 -3.18 -3.63 -4.10
CA ILE A 57 -1.86 -4.25 -4.00
C ILE A 57 -2.01 -5.74 -4.23
N LYS A 58 -1.11 -6.30 -5.04
CA LYS A 58 -0.90 -7.75 -5.15
C LYS A 58 0.59 -8.04 -5.01
N PHE A 59 0.93 -8.82 -3.99
CA PHE A 59 2.33 -9.12 -3.67
C PHE A 59 2.98 -9.99 -4.77
N PRO A 60 4.29 -9.83 -5.02
CA PRO A 60 5.24 -9.00 -4.27
C PRO A 60 5.50 -7.60 -4.85
N ASP A 61 4.99 -7.26 -6.04
CA ASP A 61 5.42 -6.05 -6.77
C ASP A 61 4.38 -5.54 -7.77
N MET A 62 3.09 -5.75 -7.48
CA MET A 62 2.00 -5.22 -8.30
C MET A 62 1.14 -4.27 -7.49
N GLU A 63 0.82 -3.14 -8.08
CA GLU A 63 -0.03 -2.13 -7.45
C GLU A 63 -0.85 -1.41 -8.52
N ARG A 64 -2.10 -1.10 -8.21
CA ARG A 64 -2.88 -0.12 -8.96
C ARG A 64 -3.50 0.88 -8.00
N VAL A 65 -3.09 2.13 -8.15
CA VAL A 65 -3.67 3.26 -7.42
C VAL A 65 -4.56 4.07 -8.34
N GLU A 66 -5.75 4.42 -7.86
CA GLU A 66 -6.72 5.25 -8.55
C GLU A 66 -7.10 6.44 -7.68
N PHE A 67 -7.10 7.64 -8.27
CA PHE A 67 -7.63 8.84 -7.64
C PHE A 67 -8.76 9.43 -8.48
N GLY A 68 -9.77 9.96 -7.79
CA GLY A 68 -10.87 10.69 -8.41
C GLY A 68 -12.03 9.81 -8.89
N PRO A 69 -13.19 10.45 -9.18
CA PRO A 69 -14.36 9.76 -9.69
C PRO A 69 -14.14 9.28 -11.13
N LEU A 70 -14.93 8.28 -11.56
CA LEU A 70 -14.81 7.62 -12.87
C LEU A 70 -14.67 8.58 -14.07
N THR A 71 -15.29 9.77 -14.00
CA THR A 71 -15.25 10.77 -15.09
C THR A 71 -13.89 11.46 -15.26
N ARG A 72 -13.08 11.56 -14.19
CA ARG A 72 -11.77 12.26 -14.17
C ARG A 72 -10.68 11.44 -13.46
N ARG A 73 -10.83 10.12 -13.43
CA ARG A 73 -9.96 9.20 -12.71
C ARG A 73 -8.53 9.25 -13.25
N THR A 74 -7.56 9.34 -12.37
CA THR A 74 -6.16 9.06 -12.69
C THR A 74 -5.83 7.69 -12.12
N THR A 75 -5.29 6.80 -12.96
CA THR A 75 -4.89 5.45 -12.57
C THR A 75 -3.41 5.29 -12.84
N GLN A 76 -2.65 4.83 -11.85
CA GLN A 76 -1.29 4.33 -12.00
C GLN A 76 -1.31 2.82 -11.79
N ILE A 77 -0.64 2.08 -12.66
CA ILE A 77 -0.54 0.62 -12.63
C ILE A 77 0.94 0.29 -12.66
N ASN A 78 1.43 -0.46 -11.66
CA ASN A 78 2.79 -0.96 -11.61
C ASN A 78 2.78 -2.49 -11.59
N ARG A 79 3.72 -3.10 -12.31
CA ARG A 79 3.98 -4.55 -12.32
C ARG A 79 5.48 -4.78 -12.44
N GLY A 80 6.16 -4.92 -11.30
CA GLY A 80 7.60 -5.04 -11.26
C GLY A 80 8.28 -3.84 -11.91
N LYS A 81 8.96 -4.07 -13.04
CA LYS A 81 9.66 -3.02 -13.82
C LYS A 81 8.82 -2.35 -14.90
N GLU A 82 7.59 -2.80 -15.08
CA GLU A 82 6.64 -2.24 -16.04
C GLU A 82 5.63 -1.37 -15.31
N GLY A 83 5.16 -0.31 -15.97
CA GLY A 83 4.15 0.55 -15.39
C GLY A 83 3.45 1.45 -16.41
N TRP A 84 2.25 1.88 -16.06
CA TRP A 84 1.38 2.68 -16.92
C TRP A 84 0.61 3.72 -16.11
N LYS A 85 0.37 4.87 -16.74
CA LYS A 85 -0.50 5.93 -16.24
C LYS A 85 -1.67 6.12 -17.19
N ILE A 86 -2.87 6.27 -16.64
CA ILE A 86 -4.10 6.53 -17.39
C ILE A 86 -4.75 7.76 -16.78
N ALA A 87 -5.09 8.74 -17.61
CA ALA A 87 -5.79 9.95 -17.19
C ALA A 87 -7.14 10.05 -17.91
N GLY A 88 -8.23 9.80 -17.18
CA GLY A 88 -9.58 9.76 -17.72
C GLY A 88 -9.72 8.72 -18.84
N LYS A 89 -10.10 9.18 -20.03
CA LYS A 89 -10.29 8.33 -21.22
C LYS A 89 -9.07 8.28 -22.15
N LYS A 90 -7.93 8.84 -21.75
CA LYS A 90 -6.72 8.80 -22.57
C LYS A 90 -6.15 7.37 -22.63
N PRO A 91 -5.47 6.99 -23.73
CA PRO A 91 -4.71 5.75 -23.78
C PRO A 91 -3.67 5.67 -22.64
N PRO A 92 -3.32 4.46 -22.18
CA PRO A 92 -2.24 4.29 -21.21
C PRO A 92 -0.91 4.85 -21.73
N GLU A 93 -0.21 5.58 -20.87
CA GLU A 93 1.15 6.06 -21.09
C GLU A 93 2.11 5.19 -20.29
N THR A 94 3.12 4.61 -20.95
CA THR A 94 4.16 3.81 -20.27
C THR A 94 4.98 4.71 -19.35
N GLN A 95 5.22 4.24 -18.12
CA GLN A 95 6.11 4.90 -17.19
C GLN A 95 7.58 4.78 -17.62
N SER A 96 8.36 5.80 -17.30
CA SER A 96 9.81 5.78 -17.44
C SER A 96 10.44 4.77 -16.47
N ALA A 97 11.67 4.33 -16.77
CA ALA A 97 12.42 3.44 -15.88
C ALA A 97 12.60 4.04 -14.48
N GLY A 98 12.82 5.35 -14.37
CA GLY A 98 12.96 6.02 -13.06
C GLY A 98 11.66 5.99 -12.24
N GLU A 99 10.50 6.09 -12.89
CA GLU A 99 9.20 5.98 -12.20
C GLU A 99 8.97 4.55 -11.66
N THR A 100 9.30 3.51 -12.43
CA THR A 100 9.13 2.12 -11.98
C THR A 100 10.18 1.71 -10.96
N GLU A 101 11.40 2.25 -11.01
CA GLU A 101 12.42 2.08 -9.98
C GLU A 101 11.99 2.72 -8.65
N GLU A 102 11.42 3.93 -8.67
CA GLU A 102 10.90 4.58 -7.47
C GLU A 102 9.72 3.81 -6.87
N PHE A 103 8.83 3.26 -7.72
CA PHE A 103 7.78 2.34 -7.26
C PHE A 103 8.36 1.14 -6.51
N LEU A 104 9.31 0.41 -7.12
CA LEU A 104 9.91 -0.78 -6.50
C LEU A 104 10.62 -0.46 -5.18
N LYS A 105 11.27 0.70 -5.09
CA LYS A 105 11.90 1.18 -3.87
C LYS A 105 10.87 1.50 -2.80
N GLY A 106 9.82 2.25 -3.17
CA GLY A 106 8.71 2.60 -2.28
C GLY A 106 8.01 1.36 -1.73
N PHE A 107 7.68 0.41 -2.61
CA PHE A 107 7.01 -0.83 -2.25
C PHE A 107 7.79 -1.63 -1.21
N ARG A 108 9.12 -1.76 -1.37
CA ARG A 108 10.01 -2.45 -0.40
C ARG A 108 10.09 -1.78 0.96
N THR A 109 9.71 -0.51 1.05
CA THR A 109 9.71 0.26 2.30
C THR A 109 8.30 0.55 2.82
N SER A 110 7.27 -0.02 2.17
CA SER A 110 5.89 0.12 2.60
C SER A 110 5.64 -0.65 3.90
N LEU A 111 4.69 -0.16 4.70
CA LEU A 111 4.15 -0.92 5.84
C LEU A 111 3.37 -2.15 5.39
N ASP A 112 2.92 -2.16 4.15
CA ASP A 112 2.25 -3.29 3.53
C ASP A 112 3.25 -4.33 3.00
N TYR A 113 4.55 -4.05 2.99
CA TYR A 113 5.55 -4.99 2.51
C TYR A 113 5.67 -6.20 3.46
N VAL A 114 5.29 -7.39 2.98
CA VAL A 114 5.35 -8.67 3.71
C VAL A 114 6.55 -9.51 3.28
#